data_AF-X1EG35-F1
#
_entry.id   AF-X1EG35-F1
#
_cell.length_a   1.000
_cell.length_b   1.000
_cell.length_c   1.000
_cell.angle_alpha   90.00
_cell.angle_beta   90.00
_cell.angle_gamma   90.00
#
_symmetry.space_group_name_H-M   'P 1'
#
loop_
_entity.id
_entity.type
_entity.pdbx_description
1 polymer ?
#
loop_
_entity_poly.entity_id
_entity_poly.type
_entity_poly.pdbx_seq_one_letter_code
_entity_poly.pdbx_strand_id
1 'polypeptide(L)'
;MSTRFYYGGQAVIEGVMMRGRKTMVTVVRRPCGELAVDTQPLAPIYTGRMRQTPLIRGIIVLIEALVLGIKTLLYSARVSLEEEEEELSGGMTWVMITVSLALAV
;
A
#
# COMPACT_ATOMS: atom_id res chain seq x y z
N MET A 1 -24.74 -23.57 4.55
CA MET A 1 -23.83 -23.47 3.39
C MET A 1 -22.52 -22.83 3.84
N SER A 2 -21.40 -23.54 3.76
CA SER A 2 -20.09 -22.90 3.90
C SER A 2 -19.93 -21.90 2.75
N THR A 3 -20.02 -20.61 3.04
CA THR A 3 -19.87 -19.56 2.03
C THR A 3 -18.43 -19.59 1.52
N ARG A 4 -18.26 -20.03 0.27
CA ARG A 4 -16.97 -20.05 -0.41
C ARG A 4 -16.45 -18.61 -0.48
N PHE A 5 -15.28 -18.37 0.10
CA PHE A 5 -14.65 -17.05 0.09
C PHE A 5 -13.60 -17.01 -1.02
N TYR A 6 -13.72 -16.02 -1.90
CA TYR A 6 -12.73 -15.79 -2.96
C TYR A 6 -11.63 -14.87 -2.44
N TYR A 7 -10.39 -15.31 -2.61
CA TYR A 7 -9.20 -14.51 -2.37
C TYR A 7 -8.86 -13.73 -3.63
N GLY A 8 -8.33 -12.53 -3.44
CA GLY A 8 -7.91 -11.65 -4.52
C GLY A 8 -6.88 -10.68 -4.01
N GLY A 9 -6.33 -9.87 -4.90
CA GLY A 9 -5.19 -9.04 -4.58
C GLY A 9 -4.94 -7.98 -5.62
N GLN A 10 -3.89 -7.21 -5.38
CA GLN A 10 -3.38 -6.19 -6.27
C GLN A 10 -1.88 -6.36 -6.43
N ALA A 11 -1.36 -6.12 -7.63
CA ALA A 11 0.07 -5.91 -7.82
C ALA A 11 0.47 -4.54 -7.25
N VAL A 12 1.61 -4.50 -6.58
CA VAL A 12 2.18 -3.27 -6.01
C VAL A 12 3.65 -3.16 -6.41
N ILE A 13 4.30 -2.04 -6.08
CA ILE A 13 5.69 -1.80 -6.49
C ILE A 13 6.58 -2.85 -5.83
N GLU A 14 7.34 -3.59 -6.65
CA GLU A 14 8.24 -4.66 -6.19
C GLU A 14 7.55 -5.70 -5.28
N GLY A 15 6.26 -5.93 -5.45
CA GLY A 15 5.49 -6.71 -4.48
C GLY A 15 4.07 -7.09 -4.88
N VAL A 16 3.41 -7.80 -3.96
CA VAL A 16 2.02 -8.26 -4.12
C VAL A 16 1.22 -8.03 -2.84
N MET A 17 -0.01 -7.58 -3.01
CA MET A 17 -1.01 -7.47 -1.96
C MET A 17 -2.08 -8.55 -2.12
N MET A 18 -2.40 -9.28 -1.05
CA MET A 18 -3.49 -10.26 -1.00
C MET A 18 -4.51 -9.89 0.08
N ARG A 19 -5.79 -9.87 -0.29
CA ARG A 19 -6.94 -9.57 0.56
C ARG A 19 -7.67 -10.85 0.93
N GLY A 20 -7.54 -11.25 2.20
CA GLY A 20 -8.26 -12.38 2.80
C GLY A 20 -9.62 -11.98 3.38
N ARG A 21 -10.24 -12.92 4.12
CA ARG A 21 -11.57 -12.71 4.71
C ARG A 21 -11.56 -11.72 5.88
N LYS A 22 -10.48 -11.70 6.65
CA LYS A 22 -10.31 -10.89 7.87
C LYS A 22 -9.00 -10.10 7.91
N THR A 23 -8.05 -10.46 7.04
CA THR A 23 -6.71 -9.89 7.04
C THR A 23 -6.29 -9.59 5.60
N MET A 24 -5.53 -8.52 5.42
CA MET A 24 -4.78 -8.16 4.22
C MET A 24 -3.30 -8.37 4.50
N VAL A 25 -2.57 -8.90 3.51
CA VAL A 25 -1.12 -9.07 3.58
C VAL A 25 -0.49 -8.45 2.35
N THR A 26 0.56 -7.67 2.55
CA THR A 26 1.38 -7.09 1.50
C THR A 26 2.80 -7.56 1.69
N VAL A 27 3.42 -8.03 0.62
CA VAL A 27 4.83 -8.41 0.60
C VAL A 27 5.53 -7.59 -0.47
N VAL A 28 6.62 -6.91 -0.11
CA VAL A 28 7.41 -6.05 -0.98
C VAL A 28 8.88 -6.41 -0.84
N ARG A 29 9.60 -6.46 -1.95
CA ARG A 29 11.04 -6.66 -1.98
C ARG A 29 11.75 -5.34 -1.67
N ARG A 30 12.58 -5.34 -0.63
CA ARG A 30 13.49 -4.24 -0.29
C ARG A 30 14.64 -4.19 -1.31
N PRO A 31 15.27 -3.03 -1.53
CA PRO A 31 16.39 -2.94 -2.47
C PRO A 31 17.59 -3.83 -2.06
N CYS A 32 17.81 -4.03 -0.75
CA CYS A 32 18.78 -4.99 -0.17
C CYS A 32 18.49 -6.46 -0.49
N GLY A 33 17.33 -6.75 -1.09
CA GLY A 33 16.89 -8.08 -1.48
C GLY A 33 16.07 -8.82 -0.42
N GLU A 34 15.91 -8.26 0.78
CA GLU A 34 15.01 -8.80 1.80
C GLU A 34 13.53 -8.57 1.46
N LEU A 35 12.63 -9.27 2.15
CA LEU A 35 11.18 -9.11 1.98
C LEU A 35 10.59 -8.38 3.18
N ALA A 36 9.98 -7.22 2.94
CA ALA A 36 9.14 -6.54 3.91
C ALA A 36 7.71 -7.10 3.85
N VAL A 37 7.16 -7.49 4.99
CA VAL A 37 5.81 -8.03 5.10
C VAL A 37 4.97 -7.12 5.99
N ASP A 38 3.85 -6.63 5.47
CA ASP A 38 2.87 -5.86 6.20
C ASP A 38 1.55 -6.63 6.27
N THR A 39 1.07 -6.87 7.49
CA THR A 39 -0.15 -7.63 7.76
C THR A 39 -1.13 -6.75 8.52
N GLN A 40 -2.29 -6.50 7.91
CA GLN A 40 -3.30 -5.59 8.47
C GLN A 40 -4.66 -6.29 8.64
N PRO A 41 -5.31 -6.18 9.80
CA PRO A 41 -6.68 -6.64 9.97
C PRO A 41 -7.64 -5.75 9.17
N LEU A 42 -8.64 -6.38 8.54
CA LEU A 42 -9.72 -5.67 7.85
C LEU A 42 -10.71 -5.10 8.87
N ALA A 43 -11.10 -3.84 8.67
CA ALA A 43 -12.07 -3.20 9.55
C ALA A 43 -13.43 -3.93 9.54
N PRO A 44 -14.19 -3.92 10.66
CA PRO A 44 -15.49 -4.59 10.76
C PRO A 44 -16.51 -4.09 9.73
N ILE A 45 -16.41 -2.82 9.34
CA ILE A 45 -17.28 -2.21 8.32
C ILE A 45 -17.15 -2.89 6.95
N TYR A 46 -15.97 -3.44 6.63
CA TYR A 46 -15.69 -4.14 5.38
C TYR A 46 -16.08 -5.63 5.42
N THR A 47 -16.39 -6.15 6.61
CA THR A 47 -16.72 -7.57 6.85
C THR A 47 -18.13 -7.79 7.41
N GLY A 48 -18.86 -6.71 7.72
CA GLY A 48 -20.16 -6.74 8.38
C GLY A 48 -21.38 -6.95 7.47
N ARG A 49 -22.57 -6.94 8.09
CA ARG A 49 -23.88 -7.21 7.43
C ARG A 49 -24.24 -6.21 6.34
N MET A 50 -23.72 -4.99 6.40
CA MET A 50 -23.98 -3.94 5.40
C MET A 50 -23.42 -4.28 4.01
N ARG A 51 -22.54 -5.27 3.91
CA ARG A 51 -22.03 -5.82 2.64
C ARG A 51 -23.02 -6.79 1.96
N GLN A 52 -24.16 -7.09 2.60
CA GLN A 52 -25.19 -7.99 2.07
C GLN A 52 -26.30 -7.26 1.32
N THR A 53 -26.38 -5.93 1.44
CA THR A 53 -27.40 -5.13 0.75
C THR A 53 -26.95 -4.79 -0.69
N PRO A 54 -27.80 -4.99 -1.71
CA PRO A 54 -27.48 -4.59 -3.08
C PRO A 54 -27.29 -3.06 -3.14
N LEU A 55 -26.49 -2.59 -4.10
CA LEU A 55 -26.01 -1.20 -4.25
C LEU A 55 -25.02 -0.74 -3.16
N ILE A 56 -25.41 -0.78 -1.88
CA ILE A 56 -24.55 -0.37 -0.75
C ILE A 56 -23.29 -1.24 -0.68
N ARG A 57 -23.42 -2.54 -0.96
CA ARG A 57 -22.28 -3.46 -1.10
C ARG A 57 -21.23 -2.94 -2.09
N GLY A 58 -21.67 -2.41 -3.23
CA GLY A 58 -20.77 -1.93 -4.28
C GLY A 58 -19.95 -0.73 -3.80
N ILE A 59 -20.62 0.24 -3.17
CA ILE A 59 -19.98 1.45 -2.62
C ILE A 59 -18.96 1.06 -1.54
N ILE A 60 -19.34 0.20 -0.59
CA ILE A 60 -18.43 -0.24 0.49
C ILE A 60 -17.21 -0.95 -0.09
N VAL A 61 -17.40 -1.87 -1.05
CA VAL A 61 -16.29 -2.61 -1.68
C VAL A 61 -15.39 -1.68 -2.48
N LEU A 62 -15.96 -0.68 -3.17
CA LEU A 62 -15.18 0.30 -3.93
C LEU A 62 -14.31 1.16 -3.00
N ILE A 63 -14.89 1.68 -1.93
CA ILE A 63 -14.16 2.47 -0.93
C ILE A 63 -13.08 1.61 -0.26
N GLU A 64 -13.41 0.37 0.13
CA GLU A 64 -12.45 -0.59 0.68
C GLU A 64 -11.26 -0.78 -0.27
N ALA A 65 -11.53 -1.09 -1.54
CA ALA A 65 -10.48 -1.33 -2.53
C ALA A 65 -9.61 -0.10 -2.77
N LEU A 66 -10.22 1.10 -2.86
CA LEU A 66 -9.48 2.34 -3.09
C LEU A 66 -8.57 2.68 -1.89
N VAL A 67 -9.13 2.66 -0.67
CA VAL A 67 -8.38 3.02 0.55
C VAL A 67 -7.25 2.03 0.79
N LEU A 68 -7.52 0.72 0.72
CA LEU A 68 -6.49 -0.31 0.92
C LEU A 68 -5.47 -0.31 -0.21
N GLY A 69 -5.90 -0.12 -1.46
CA GLY A 69 -5.03 -0.06 -2.63
C GLY A 69 -4.04 1.10 -2.55
N ILE A 70 -4.53 2.32 -2.26
CA ILE A 70 -3.67 3.49 -2.08
C ILE A 70 -2.70 3.30 -0.92
N LYS A 71 -3.20 2.84 0.24
CA LYS A 71 -2.36 2.60 1.42
C LYS A 71 -1.22 1.62 1.10
N THR A 72 -1.53 0.57 0.35
CA THR A 72 -0.55 -0.45 0.01
C THR A 72 0.46 0.03 -1.03
N LEU A 73 0.02 0.79 -2.03
CA LEU A 73 0.92 1.42 -2.99
C LEU A 73 1.92 2.35 -2.29
N LEU A 74 1.43 3.19 -1.38
CA LEU A 74 2.27 4.09 -0.59
C LEU A 74 3.26 3.33 0.31
N TYR A 75 2.82 2.23 0.92
CA TYR A 75 3.71 1.35 1.68
C TYR A 75 4.80 0.76 0.79
N SER A 76 4.45 0.21 -0.38
CA SER A 76 5.43 -0.37 -1.30
C SER A 76 6.43 0.65 -1.85
N ALA A 77 5.99 1.88 -2.10
CA ALA A 77 6.87 2.97 -2.52
C ALA A 77 7.86 3.31 -1.41
N ARG A 78 7.41 3.47 -0.17
CA ARG A 78 8.30 3.77 0.98
C ARG A 78 9.35 2.70 1.19
N VAL A 79 8.96 1.43 1.17
CA VAL A 79 9.89 0.30 1.32
C VAL A 79 10.92 0.26 0.18
N SER A 80 10.52 0.64 -1.03
CA SER A 80 11.43 0.68 -2.19
C SER A 80 12.43 1.83 -2.12
N LEU A 81 12.09 2.92 -1.42
CA LEU A 81 12.92 4.13 -1.29
C LEU A 81 13.79 4.14 -0.01
N GLU A 82 13.67 3.14 0.86
CA GLU A 82 14.32 3.10 2.18
C GLU A 82 15.87 3.17 2.09
N GLU A 83 16.47 2.73 0.98
CA GLU A 83 17.93 2.86 0.73
C GLU A 83 18.33 4.19 0.09
N GLU A 84 17.48 4.80 -0.74
CA GLU A 84 17.79 6.10 -1.37
C GLU A 84 17.86 7.23 -0.33
N GLU A 85 17.10 7.16 0.76
CA GLU A 85 17.20 8.14 1.86
C GLU A 85 18.48 8.02 2.68
N GLU A 86 19.07 6.82 2.81
CA GLU A 86 20.34 6.62 3.52
C GLU A 86 21.56 7.05 2.69
N GLU A 87 21.49 6.98 1.36
CA GLU A 87 22.58 7.34 0.45
C GLU A 87 22.65 8.84 0.09
N LEU A 88 21.63 9.62 0.44
CA LEU A 88 21.66 11.09 0.28
C LEU A 88 22.58 11.72 1.32
N SER A 89 23.88 11.69 1.04
CA SER A 89 24.89 12.45 1.77
C SER A 89 24.42 13.90 1.96
N GLY A 90 24.32 14.36 3.20
CA GLY A 90 23.71 15.65 3.54
C GLY A 90 24.28 16.85 2.78
N GLY A 91 25.53 16.77 2.30
CA GLY A 91 26.13 17.80 1.45
C GLY A 91 25.47 17.90 0.06
N MET A 92 25.10 16.78 -0.56
CA MET A 92 24.46 16.75 -1.88
C MET A 92 23.03 17.29 -1.82
N THR A 93 22.33 17.07 -0.71
CA THR A 93 20.99 17.62 -0.46
C THR A 93 20.98 19.15 -0.42
N TRP A 94 21.97 19.78 0.23
CA TRP A 94 22.10 21.24 0.25
C TRP A 94 22.40 21.85 -1.13
N VAL A 95 23.19 21.16 -1.95
CA VAL A 95 23.47 21.59 -3.34
C VAL A 95 22.19 21.54 -4.18
N MET A 96 21.40 20.48 -4.09
CA MET A 96 20.14 20.38 -4.84
C MET A 96 19.12 21.45 -4.43
N ILE A 97 19.05 21.78 -3.13
CA ILE A 97 18.16 22.84 -2.62
C ILE A 97 18.60 24.22 -3.13
N THR A 98 19.90 24.52 -3.12
CA THR A 98 20.41 25.82 -3.61
C THR A 98 20.25 25.99 -5.12
N VAL A 99 20.51 24.94 -5.90
CA VAL A 99 20.32 24.95 -7.37
C VAL A 99 18.85 25.12 -7.75
N SER A 100 17.93 24.45 -7.05
CA SER A 100 16.49 24.58 -7.33
C SER A 100 15.96 25.99 -6.99
N LEU A 101 16.41 26.59 -5.89
CA LEU A 101 16.10 27.98 -5.54
C LEU A 101 16.70 28.99 -6.53
N ALA A 102 17.93 28.74 -7.02
CA ALA A 102 18.58 29.60 -7.99
C ALA A 102 17.93 29.54 -9.38
N LEU A 103 17.38 28.39 -9.78
CA LEU A 103 16.64 28.23 -11.05
C LEU A 103 15.20 28.74 -10.97
N ALA A 104 14.64 28.88 -9.76
CA ALA A 104 13.28 29.37 -9.55
C ALA A 104 13.16 30.91 -9.59
N VAL A 105 14.29 31.63 -9.53
CA VAL A 105 14.40 33.09 -9.65
C VAL A 105 14.86 33.47 -11.05
#